data_AF-A0A537CH07-F1
#
_entry.id   AF-A0A537CH07-F1
#
_cell.length_a   1.000
_cell.length_b   1.000
_cell.length_c   1.000
_cell.angle_alpha   90.00
_cell.angle_beta   90.00
_cell.angle_gamma   90.00
#
_symmetry.space_group_name_H-M   'P 1'
#
loop_
_entity.id
_entity.type
_entity.pdbx_description
1 polymer ?
#
loop_
_entity_poly.entity_id
_entity_poly.type
_entity_poly.pdbx_seq_one_letter_code
_entity_poly.pdbx_strand_id
1 'polypeptide(L)'
;MMNMFLEFLEVPGNVLLIQGAPGTGKTTLAFEILNAIGDSHRVYASSRVSPVKLRIQFPWIDEVIDSMSGRSSKAAWNDEFHDLRGSDTDSVFSKIVRLKQARQKSILVVDSWEGALRNATAEGRKMLESAVMSELDATKVSVILVSEAERADNLGYLVDGVVTLEQNELDGRRIRSLGIDKLRGFRVQSQHLPFSLEKGRFTFLDEEYENGPPAIVRSPEKVPHTETHFSTGSRELDQLLGGGVRKGSFFMIDTESNVSPQSLRLLINMIRSNFVGQGGACFSISTGTFSSESSAEALRPYIGDKALGERVRIVEFNSQLPSKPWRLKLRGQLMSDLAEFYRAWNALKEMSTGMMLTMNFDKLVQVYGEELTLPGFTEIGEGLRDEGAFSIAISSRPTKVRDEFLRQADYHVKVQSWNGHLLIYGVKPFTHIHGATFNFDKGYPSLDLVEIV
;
A
#
# COMPACT_ATOMS: atom_id res chain seq x y z
N MET A 1 -1.06 13.36 -2.45
CA MET A 1 -0.18 14.06 -1.47
C MET A 1 0.91 14.91 -2.12
N MET A 2 1.87 14.35 -2.88
CA MET A 2 3.03 15.10 -3.42
C MET A 2 2.70 16.50 -3.95
N ASN A 3 1.61 16.66 -4.73
CA ASN A 3 1.13 17.95 -5.23
C ASN A 3 0.97 19.03 -4.15
N MET A 4 0.50 18.69 -2.95
CA MET A 4 0.34 19.67 -1.87
C MET A 4 1.69 20.17 -1.34
N PHE A 5 2.75 19.35 -1.34
CA PHE A 5 4.09 19.84 -1.04
C PHE A 5 4.64 20.74 -2.14
N LEU A 6 4.34 20.41 -3.40
CA LEU A 6 4.70 21.25 -4.53
C LEU A 6 4.02 22.61 -4.41
N GLU A 7 2.69 22.65 -4.28
CA GLU A 7 1.90 23.88 -4.09
C GLU A 7 2.39 24.70 -2.89
N PHE A 8 2.71 24.04 -1.77
CA PHE A 8 3.27 24.70 -0.60
C PHE A 8 4.63 25.37 -0.89
N LEU A 9 5.52 24.69 -1.62
CA LEU A 9 6.85 25.22 -1.96
C LEU A 9 6.83 26.19 -3.16
N GLU A 10 5.75 26.20 -3.95
CA GLU A 10 5.55 27.19 -5.01
C GLU A 10 5.23 28.58 -4.48
N VAL A 11 4.64 28.67 -3.28
CA VAL A 11 4.48 29.93 -2.56
C VAL A 11 5.87 30.47 -2.22
N PRO A 12 6.29 31.60 -2.82
CA PRO A 12 7.64 32.11 -2.68
C PRO A 12 8.04 32.28 -1.22
N GLY A 13 9.18 31.69 -0.88
CA GLY A 13 9.80 31.89 0.41
C GLY A 13 9.37 30.91 1.49
N ASN A 14 8.33 30.09 1.29
CA ASN A 14 7.96 29.10 2.28
C ASN A 14 9.15 28.20 2.70
N VAL A 15 9.30 28.01 4.02
CA VAL A 15 10.31 27.11 4.59
C VAL A 15 9.63 25.83 5.08
N LEU A 16 10.04 24.68 4.54
CA LEU A 16 9.59 23.35 4.93
C LEU A 16 10.67 22.65 5.75
N LEU A 17 10.33 22.22 6.96
CA LEU A 17 11.17 21.36 7.78
C LEU A 17 10.76 19.89 7.63
N ILE A 18 11.72 19.05 7.24
CA ILE A 18 11.60 17.58 7.25
C ILE A 18 12.41 17.06 8.43
N GLN A 19 11.74 16.46 9.41
CA GLN A 19 12.35 15.93 10.63
C GLN A 19 12.03 14.45 10.85
N GLY A 20 12.68 13.80 11.82
CA GLY A 20 12.46 12.40 12.17
C GLY A 20 13.76 11.66 12.49
N ALA A 21 13.66 10.44 13.03
CA ALA A 21 14.80 9.64 13.46
C ALA A 21 15.79 9.28 12.32
N PRO A 22 17.04 8.89 12.61
CA PRO A 22 17.97 8.38 11.60
C PRO A 22 17.37 7.22 10.79
N GLY A 23 17.55 7.24 9.47
CA GLY A 23 17.09 6.16 8.60
C GLY A 23 15.60 6.21 8.23
N THR A 24 14.82 7.23 8.64
CA THR A 24 13.39 7.33 8.33
C THR A 24 13.06 7.70 6.87
N GLY A 25 14.03 8.19 6.09
CA GLY A 25 13.85 8.53 4.67
C GLY A 25 13.88 10.02 4.33
N LYS A 26 14.33 10.88 5.25
CA LYS A 26 14.31 12.35 5.09
C LYS A 26 15.01 12.85 3.83
N THR A 27 16.22 12.35 3.58
CA THR A 27 17.02 12.67 2.39
C THR A 27 16.30 12.20 1.11
N THR A 28 15.68 11.02 1.14
CA THR A 28 14.91 10.49 0.00
C THR A 28 13.69 11.37 -0.30
N LEU A 29 12.95 11.80 0.73
CA LEU A 29 11.81 12.72 0.56
C LEU A 29 12.27 14.04 -0.06
N ALA A 30 13.37 14.62 0.43
CA ALA A 30 13.89 15.87 -0.09
C ALA A 30 14.25 15.76 -1.59
N PHE A 31 14.88 14.65 -2.00
CA PHE A 31 15.14 14.40 -3.42
C PHE A 31 13.88 14.14 -4.25
N GLU A 32 12.90 13.41 -3.71
CA GLU A 32 11.65 13.15 -4.43
C GLU A 32 10.86 14.45 -4.66
N ILE A 33 10.83 15.35 -3.67
CA ILE A 33 10.27 16.70 -3.83
C ILE A 33 11.03 17.49 -4.90
N LEU A 34 12.37 17.53 -4.84
CA LEU A 34 13.19 18.19 -5.86
C LEU A 34 13.01 17.62 -7.27
N ASN A 35 12.76 16.33 -7.39
CA ASN A 35 12.48 15.69 -8.68
C ASN A 35 11.10 16.10 -9.24
N ALA A 36 10.10 16.19 -8.35
CA ALA A 36 8.72 16.50 -8.74
C ALA A 36 8.47 18.01 -8.98
N ILE A 37 9.30 18.89 -8.43
CA ILE A 37 9.28 20.34 -8.71
C ILE A 37 9.61 20.58 -10.19
N GLY A 38 8.78 21.37 -10.87
CA GLY A 38 8.99 21.76 -12.29
C GLY A 38 10.02 22.87 -12.51
N ASP A 39 9.58 23.97 -13.13
CA ASP A 39 10.38 25.14 -13.60
C ASP A 39 10.95 26.00 -12.46
N SER A 40 11.75 25.42 -11.57
CA SER A 40 12.49 26.16 -10.53
C SER A 40 13.95 25.75 -10.57
N HIS A 41 14.85 26.70 -10.36
CA HIS A 41 16.27 26.44 -10.17
C HIS A 41 16.48 25.67 -8.86
N ARG A 42 17.14 24.53 -8.92
CA ARG A 42 17.16 23.58 -7.79
C ARG A 42 18.57 23.49 -7.23
N VAL A 43 18.69 23.64 -5.92
CA VAL A 43 19.98 23.65 -5.22
C VAL A 43 19.91 22.64 -4.08
N TYR A 44 20.90 21.75 -4.03
CA TYR A 44 21.01 20.79 -2.93
C TYR A 44 22.35 20.96 -2.24
N ALA A 45 22.32 21.23 -0.94
CA ALA A 45 23.50 21.46 -0.13
C ALA A 45 23.60 20.38 0.96
N SER A 46 24.57 19.47 0.82
CA SER A 46 24.80 18.41 1.79
C SER A 46 25.89 18.78 2.79
N SER A 47 25.60 18.72 4.08
CA SER A 47 26.57 18.90 5.16
C SER A 47 27.11 17.58 5.73
N ARG A 48 26.56 16.44 5.29
CA ARG A 48 26.91 15.11 5.81
C ARG A 48 27.56 14.19 4.78
N VAL A 49 27.03 14.15 3.56
CA VAL A 49 27.39 13.15 2.58
C VAL A 49 27.96 13.84 1.35
N SER A 50 29.12 13.38 0.88
CA SER A 50 29.70 13.89 -0.35
C SER A 50 28.75 13.67 -1.53
N PRO A 51 28.72 14.56 -2.54
CA PRO A 51 27.96 14.36 -3.77
C PRO A 51 28.18 12.98 -4.41
N VAL A 52 29.43 12.50 -4.44
CA VAL A 52 29.79 11.19 -5.03
C VAL A 52 29.05 10.03 -4.35
N LYS A 53 29.06 10.00 -3.01
CA LYS A 53 28.34 8.96 -2.25
C LYS A 53 26.83 9.05 -2.41
N LEU A 54 26.26 10.25 -2.54
CA LEU A 54 24.82 10.40 -2.76
C LEU A 54 24.40 9.87 -4.12
N ARG A 55 25.19 10.06 -5.18
CA ARG A 55 24.91 9.45 -6.49
C ARG A 55 24.94 7.92 -6.47
N ILE A 56 25.83 7.34 -5.67
CA ILE A 56 25.87 5.88 -5.47
C ILE A 56 24.61 5.40 -4.74
N GLN A 57 24.12 6.16 -3.76
CA GLN A 57 22.93 5.83 -2.97
C GLN A 57 21.62 6.07 -3.73
N PHE A 58 21.58 7.08 -4.59
CA PHE A 58 20.41 7.49 -5.37
C PHE A 58 20.80 7.64 -6.84
N PRO A 59 21.00 6.55 -7.61
CA PRO A 59 21.44 6.64 -9.01
C PRO A 59 20.49 7.46 -9.91
N TRP A 60 19.19 7.45 -9.58
CA TRP A 60 18.16 8.23 -10.28
C TRP A 60 18.28 9.74 -10.05
N ILE A 61 19.12 10.19 -9.10
CA ILE A 61 19.38 11.61 -8.91
C ILE A 61 20.12 12.21 -10.10
N ASP A 62 20.84 11.42 -10.89
CA ASP A 62 21.51 11.95 -12.08
C ASP A 62 20.48 12.45 -13.11
N GLU A 63 19.28 11.84 -13.20
CA GLU A 63 18.15 12.38 -14.00
C GLU A 63 17.62 13.70 -13.42
N VAL A 64 17.53 13.79 -12.09
CA VAL A 64 17.19 15.05 -11.40
C VAL A 64 18.26 16.09 -11.71
N ILE A 65 19.55 15.75 -11.63
CA ILE A 65 20.68 16.65 -11.90
C ILE A 65 20.76 17.06 -13.37
N ASP A 66 20.50 16.15 -14.29
CA ASP A 66 20.52 16.41 -15.73
C ASP A 66 19.34 17.29 -16.15
N SER A 67 18.15 17.08 -15.56
CA SER A 67 16.97 17.95 -15.74
C SER A 67 17.13 19.32 -15.07
N MET A 68 17.80 19.40 -13.92
CA MET A 68 18.21 20.65 -13.30
C MET A 68 19.14 21.40 -14.25
N SER A 69 20.16 20.71 -14.78
CA SER A 69 21.23 21.29 -15.62
C SER A 69 20.85 21.74 -17.04
N GLY A 70 19.62 21.47 -17.50
CA GLY A 70 19.17 21.77 -18.87
C GLY A 70 19.97 21.07 -19.99
N ARG A 71 20.70 19.98 -19.68
CA ARG A 71 21.63 19.34 -20.62
C ARG A 71 20.95 18.25 -21.46
N SER A 72 20.43 18.64 -22.63
CA SER A 72 20.46 17.74 -23.81
C SER A 72 21.74 17.92 -24.64
N SER A 73 22.68 18.79 -24.23
CA SER A 73 23.88 19.05 -25.02
C SER A 73 25.10 19.40 -24.16
N LYS A 74 26.27 18.99 -24.68
CA LYS A 74 27.59 19.14 -24.08
C LYS A 74 27.89 20.60 -23.68
N ALA A 75 28.42 20.73 -22.46
CA ALA A 75 29.27 21.82 -21.95
C ALA A 75 28.65 23.23 -21.79
N ALA A 76 28.33 23.61 -20.54
CA ALA A 76 28.67 24.88 -19.86
C ALA A 76 27.83 25.07 -18.57
N TRP A 77 28.45 24.88 -17.39
CA TRP A 77 28.14 25.47 -16.06
C TRP A 77 26.82 25.15 -15.29
N ASN A 78 27.00 24.39 -14.19
CA ASN A 78 26.27 24.12 -12.93
C ASN A 78 24.78 24.48 -12.69
N ASP A 79 23.97 23.43 -12.46
CA ASP A 79 22.94 23.39 -11.40
C ASP A 79 23.59 22.82 -10.13
N GLU A 80 23.47 23.55 -9.01
CA GLU A 80 24.51 23.53 -7.97
C GLU A 80 24.28 22.47 -6.88
N PHE A 81 25.10 21.42 -6.89
CA PHE A 81 25.29 20.54 -5.73
C PHE A 81 26.42 21.08 -4.84
N HIS A 82 26.11 21.46 -3.61
CA HIS A 82 27.08 22.02 -2.67
C HIS A 82 27.48 21.01 -1.59
N ASP A 83 28.78 20.81 -1.45
CA ASP A 83 29.36 20.13 -0.30
C ASP A 83 29.60 21.16 0.81
N LEU A 84 28.85 21.05 1.90
CA LEU A 84 28.97 21.91 3.09
C LEU A 84 29.85 21.28 4.17
N ARG A 85 30.46 20.12 3.91
CA ARG A 85 31.32 19.45 4.90
C ARG A 85 32.56 20.28 5.16
N GLY A 86 32.71 20.74 6.40
CA GLY A 86 33.87 21.54 6.81
C GLY A 86 33.79 23.01 6.40
N SER A 87 32.69 23.44 5.77
CA SER A 87 32.43 24.83 5.45
C SER A 87 32.20 25.66 6.72
N ASP A 88 32.62 26.92 6.70
CA ASP A 88 32.24 27.91 7.71
C ASP A 88 30.79 28.35 7.50
N THR A 89 30.16 28.91 8.54
CA THR A 89 28.79 29.44 8.46
C THR A 89 28.64 30.54 7.42
N ASP A 90 29.69 31.33 7.23
CA ASP A 90 29.69 32.50 6.36
C ASP A 90 29.54 32.09 4.89
N SER A 91 30.16 30.98 4.48
CA SER A 91 30.00 30.43 3.14
C SER A 91 28.60 29.85 2.87
N VAL A 92 27.93 29.28 3.88
CA VAL A 92 26.55 28.81 3.74
C VAL A 92 25.61 30.01 3.63
N PHE A 93 25.80 30.99 4.51
CA PHE A 93 25.05 32.25 4.51
C PHE A 93 25.19 32.99 3.17
N SER A 94 26.41 33.17 2.67
CA SER A 94 26.67 33.88 1.41
C SER A 94 25.99 33.20 0.22
N LYS A 95 25.91 31.86 0.22
CA LYS A 95 25.20 31.10 -0.82
C LYS A 95 23.69 31.34 -0.77
N ILE A 96 23.08 31.30 0.41
CA ILE A 96 21.64 31.58 0.59
C ILE A 96 21.33 33.01 0.14
N VAL A 97 22.13 33.99 0.56
CA VAL A 97 21.96 35.40 0.17
C VAL A 97 22.10 35.57 -1.36
N ARG A 98 23.10 34.92 -1.98
CA ARG A 98 23.28 34.96 -3.44
C ARG A 98 22.07 34.39 -4.19
N LEU A 99 21.52 33.27 -3.73
CA LEU A 99 20.32 32.68 -4.33
C LEU A 99 19.11 33.61 -4.19
N LYS A 100 18.90 34.18 -3.00
CA LYS A 100 17.83 35.16 -2.74
C LYS A 100 17.95 36.42 -3.62
N GLN A 101 19.17 36.88 -3.88
CA GLN A 101 19.44 38.04 -4.75
C GLN A 101 19.27 37.76 -6.25
N ALA A 102 19.38 36.51 -6.69
CA ALA A 102 19.29 36.15 -8.11
C ALA A 102 17.89 36.38 -8.72
N ARG A 103 16.85 36.63 -7.91
CA ARG A 103 15.45 36.90 -8.33
C ARG A 103 14.83 35.84 -9.27
N GLN A 104 15.43 34.65 -9.33
CA GLN A 104 14.93 33.49 -10.05
C GLN A 104 14.16 32.56 -9.09
N LYS A 105 13.12 31.89 -9.58
CA LYS A 105 12.37 30.89 -8.78
C LYS A 105 13.33 29.76 -8.44
N SER A 106 13.63 29.55 -7.16
CA SER A 106 14.58 28.54 -6.71
C SER A 106 14.06 27.74 -5.53
N ILE A 107 14.50 26.48 -5.44
CA ILE A 107 14.27 25.64 -4.26
C ILE A 107 15.62 25.17 -3.73
N LEU A 108 15.91 25.51 -2.47
CA LEU A 108 17.15 25.16 -1.78
C LEU A 108 16.89 24.07 -0.75
N VAL A 109 17.63 22.97 -0.82
CA VAL A 109 17.66 21.94 0.22
C VAL A 109 18.93 22.06 1.05
N VAL A 110 18.81 22.04 2.37
CA VAL A 110 19.92 21.96 3.32
C VAL A 110 19.83 20.63 4.08
N ASP A 111 20.73 19.68 3.79
CA ASP A 111 20.74 18.33 4.38
C ASP A 111 22.09 17.97 5.02
N SER A 112 22.24 18.02 6.34
CA SER A 112 21.29 18.42 7.38
C SER A 112 21.53 19.85 7.88
N TRP A 113 20.50 20.44 8.48
CA TRP A 113 20.56 21.72 9.18
C TRP A 113 21.59 21.70 10.32
N GLU A 114 21.60 20.65 11.14
CA GLU A 114 22.55 20.49 12.23
C GLU A 114 24.00 20.43 11.72
N GLY A 115 24.23 19.76 10.58
CA GLY A 115 25.56 19.71 9.97
C GLY A 115 26.01 21.07 9.44
N ALA A 116 25.10 21.90 8.91
CA ALA A 116 25.42 23.27 8.50
C ALA A 116 25.75 24.18 9.69
N LEU A 117 25.17 23.91 10.87
CA LEU A 117 25.42 24.64 12.11
C LEU A 117 26.59 24.08 12.95
N ARG A 118 27.22 22.98 12.52
CA ARG A 118 28.18 22.24 13.35
C ARG A 118 29.34 23.09 13.84
N ASN A 119 29.85 23.97 12.98
CA ASN A 119 30.98 24.86 13.28
C ASN A 119 30.53 26.30 13.56
N ALA A 120 29.23 26.54 13.74
CA ALA A 120 28.66 27.86 13.91
C ALA A 120 28.89 28.43 15.32
N THR A 121 29.36 29.67 15.39
CA THR A 121 29.25 30.49 16.62
C THR A 121 27.78 30.80 16.91
N ALA A 122 27.46 31.26 18.12
CA ALA A 122 26.09 31.68 18.47
C ALA A 122 25.57 32.80 17.53
N GLU A 123 26.44 33.70 17.11
CA GLU A 123 26.15 34.75 16.13
C GLU A 123 25.95 34.17 14.73
N GLY A 124 26.83 33.26 14.29
CA GLY A 124 26.69 32.57 13.00
C GLY A 124 25.39 31.76 12.89
N ARG A 125 24.93 31.14 13.99
CA ARG A 125 23.61 30.48 14.04
C ARG A 125 22.47 31.46 13.81
N LYS A 126 22.45 32.58 14.54
CA LYS A 126 21.43 33.63 14.37
C LYS A 126 21.45 34.22 12.97
N MET A 127 22.63 34.41 12.38
CA MET A 127 22.78 34.89 11.01
C MET A 127 22.19 33.89 10.00
N LEU A 128 22.45 32.59 10.16
CA LEU A 128 21.93 31.58 9.25
C LEU A 128 20.41 31.40 9.40
N GLU A 129 19.91 31.37 10.63
CA GLU A 129 18.47 31.39 10.92
C GLU A 129 17.82 32.62 10.29
N SER A 130 18.40 33.80 10.49
CA SER A 130 17.93 35.02 9.86
C SER A 130 17.96 34.92 8.34
N ALA A 131 19.03 34.41 7.72
CA ALA A 131 19.10 34.29 6.25
C ALA A 131 18.07 33.35 5.65
N VAL A 132 17.79 32.22 6.31
CA VAL A 132 16.76 31.28 5.87
C VAL A 132 15.39 31.92 6.02
N MET A 133 15.12 32.54 7.17
CA MET A 133 13.80 33.05 7.55
C MET A 133 13.51 34.49 7.07
N SER A 134 14.51 35.26 6.64
CA SER A 134 14.37 36.69 6.31
C SER A 134 13.57 36.90 5.03
N GLU A 135 12.54 37.76 5.13
CA GLU A 135 11.63 38.27 4.09
C GLU A 135 11.53 37.40 2.84
N LEU A 136 10.74 36.37 3.05
CA LEU A 136 10.25 35.41 2.07
C LEU A 136 9.45 36.10 0.95
N ASP A 137 8.71 37.17 1.28
CA ASP A 137 7.87 37.92 0.33
C ASP A 137 8.64 38.61 -0.81
N ALA A 138 9.92 38.92 -0.63
CA ALA A 138 10.76 39.59 -1.64
C ALA A 138 11.59 38.61 -2.48
N THR A 139 11.68 37.33 -2.07
CA THR A 139 12.59 36.35 -2.67
C THR A 139 11.83 35.20 -3.27
N LYS A 140 12.14 34.82 -4.52
CA LYS A 140 11.52 33.67 -5.18
C LYS A 140 12.14 32.33 -4.73
N VAL A 141 12.66 32.25 -3.51
CA VAL A 141 13.46 31.11 -3.02
C VAL A 141 12.76 30.41 -1.87
N SER A 142 12.26 29.20 -2.09
CA SER A 142 11.71 28.35 -1.04
C SER A 142 12.80 27.41 -0.49
N VAL A 143 12.73 27.06 0.79
CA VAL A 143 13.80 26.30 1.47
C VAL A 143 13.25 25.03 2.09
N ILE A 144 13.93 23.92 1.88
CA ILE A 144 13.70 22.65 2.57
C ILE A 144 14.86 22.41 3.53
N LEU A 145 14.56 22.34 4.82
CA LEU A 145 15.51 22.00 5.87
C LEU A 145 15.33 20.53 6.26
N VAL A 146 16.41 19.75 6.21
CA VAL A 146 16.40 18.38 6.74
C VAL A 146 17.04 18.41 8.13
N SER A 147 16.27 18.02 9.15
CA SER A 147 16.75 17.92 10.53
C SER A 147 16.93 16.47 10.95
N GLU A 148 17.98 16.20 11.71
CA GLU A 148 18.25 14.90 12.31
C GLU A 148 17.55 14.68 13.65
N ALA A 149 16.97 15.73 14.23
CA ALA A 149 16.19 15.60 15.44
C ALA A 149 14.88 14.84 15.16
N GLU A 150 14.44 14.02 16.13
CA GLU A 150 13.11 13.40 16.08
C GLU A 150 12.01 14.47 16.11
N ARG A 151 12.20 15.50 16.94
CA ARG A 151 11.42 16.74 16.93
C ARG A 151 12.35 17.93 17.17
N ALA A 152 12.39 18.86 16.23
CA ALA A 152 13.18 20.08 16.33
C ALA A 152 12.31 21.25 16.78
N ASP A 153 11.83 21.24 18.02
CA ASP A 153 10.80 22.18 18.51
C ASP A 153 11.12 23.66 18.21
N ASN A 154 12.34 24.11 18.51
CA ASN A 154 12.74 25.51 18.28
C ASN A 154 12.68 25.92 16.80
N LEU A 155 13.14 25.06 15.89
CA LEU A 155 13.10 25.32 14.45
C LEU A 155 11.68 25.16 13.90
N GLY A 156 10.96 24.19 14.45
CA GLY A 156 9.58 23.87 14.14
C GLY A 156 8.63 25.03 14.40
N TYR A 157 8.91 25.95 15.33
CA TYR A 157 8.09 27.17 15.50
C TYR A 157 8.36 28.25 14.46
N LEU A 158 9.57 28.32 13.91
CA LEU A 158 10.03 29.40 13.03
C LEU A 158 9.60 29.19 11.57
N VAL A 159 9.62 27.95 11.09
CA VAL A 159 9.31 27.60 9.68
C VAL A 159 7.82 27.72 9.35
N ASP A 160 7.46 27.61 8.07
CA ASP A 160 6.06 27.68 7.61
C ASP A 160 5.40 26.30 7.52
N GLY A 161 6.19 25.26 7.28
CA GLY A 161 5.75 23.87 7.18
C GLY A 161 6.64 22.92 7.99
N VAL A 162 6.05 21.91 8.62
CA VAL A 162 6.78 20.85 9.34
C VAL A 162 6.14 19.52 8.98
N VAL A 163 6.99 18.59 8.55
CA VAL A 163 6.64 17.20 8.33
C VAL A 163 7.58 16.28 9.12
N THR A 164 7.00 15.28 9.76
CA THR A 164 7.71 14.34 10.62
C THR A 164 7.68 12.96 9.99
N LEU A 165 8.84 12.39 9.71
CA LEU A 165 8.95 11.01 9.26
C LEU A 165 9.12 10.08 10.45
N GLU A 166 8.18 9.15 10.58
CA GLU A 166 8.09 8.20 11.67
C GLU A 166 8.35 6.78 11.16
N GLN A 167 8.93 5.97 12.04
CA GLN A 167 9.10 4.54 11.83
C GLN A 167 8.53 3.83 13.04
N ASN A 168 7.41 3.12 12.83
CA ASN A 168 6.71 2.38 13.86
C ASN A 168 6.78 0.87 13.57
N GLU A 169 6.21 0.08 14.47
CA GLU A 169 6.10 -1.38 14.33
C GLU A 169 4.64 -1.81 14.37
N LEU A 170 4.26 -2.74 13.50
CA LEU A 170 2.94 -3.34 13.42
C LEU A 170 3.10 -4.85 13.26
N ASP A 171 2.69 -5.61 14.28
CA ASP A 171 2.86 -7.06 14.37
C ASP A 171 4.29 -7.57 14.12
N GLY A 172 5.33 -6.88 14.63
CA GLY A 172 6.71 -7.27 14.39
C GLY A 172 7.28 -6.79 13.06
N ARG A 173 6.54 -5.99 12.28
CA ARG A 173 6.95 -5.47 10.98
C ARG A 173 7.12 -3.96 11.01
N ARG A 174 8.11 -3.45 10.30
CA ARG A 174 8.30 -2.01 10.13
C ARG A 174 7.14 -1.41 9.34
N ILE A 175 6.63 -0.28 9.81
CA ILE A 175 5.79 0.63 9.05
C ILE A 175 6.41 2.02 9.08
N ARG A 176 6.35 2.74 7.96
CA ARG A 176 6.84 4.11 7.84
C ARG A 176 5.69 5.03 7.49
N SER A 177 5.68 6.20 8.12
CA SER A 177 4.65 7.19 7.87
C SER A 177 5.16 8.61 7.93
N LEU A 178 4.56 9.47 7.09
CA LEU A 178 4.79 10.90 7.09
C LEU A 178 3.64 11.58 7.85
N GLY A 179 3.99 12.19 8.98
CA GLY A 179 3.16 13.11 9.73
C GLY A 179 3.22 14.53 9.15
N ILE A 180 2.08 15.21 9.03
CA ILE A 180 2.05 16.64 8.66
C ILE A 180 1.65 17.45 9.89
N ASP A 181 2.65 18.01 10.57
CA ASP A 181 2.45 18.76 11.81
C ASP A 181 1.89 20.16 11.54
N LYS A 182 2.38 20.81 10.47
CA LYS A 182 1.86 22.09 10.00
C LYS A 182 2.19 22.36 8.54
N LEU A 183 1.29 23.03 7.84
CA LEU A 183 1.52 23.72 6.57
C LEU A 183 0.71 25.02 6.60
N ARG A 184 1.35 26.14 6.95
CA ARG A 184 0.65 27.43 7.09
C ARG A 184 -0.06 27.81 5.79
N GLY A 185 -1.34 28.15 5.87
CA GLY A 185 -2.18 28.52 4.71
C GLY A 185 -2.78 27.33 3.94
N PHE A 186 -2.45 26.09 4.30
CA PHE A 186 -2.96 24.89 3.63
C PHE A 186 -3.85 24.06 4.55
N ARG A 187 -4.89 23.45 3.98
CA ARG A 187 -5.76 22.52 4.71
C ARG A 187 -5.15 21.12 4.65
N VAL A 188 -4.78 20.59 5.81
CA VAL A 188 -4.28 19.21 5.94
C VAL A 188 -5.46 18.28 6.24
N GLN A 189 -5.71 17.29 5.37
CA GLN A 189 -6.83 16.34 5.52
C GLN A 189 -6.43 15.04 6.25
N SER A 190 -5.23 14.52 6.00
CA SER A 190 -4.71 13.29 6.61
C SER A 190 -3.49 13.60 7.47
N GLN A 191 -3.41 12.97 8.64
CA GLN A 191 -2.35 13.24 9.62
C GLN A 191 -1.13 12.33 9.46
N HIS A 192 -1.27 11.08 9.03
CA HIS A 192 -0.16 10.12 8.91
C HIS A 192 -0.30 9.27 7.64
N LEU A 193 0.58 9.51 6.68
CA LEU A 193 0.56 8.88 5.36
C LEU A 193 1.63 7.81 5.26
N PRO A 194 1.27 6.53 5.04
CA PRO A 194 2.26 5.49 4.87
C PRO A 194 3.00 5.65 3.54
N PHE A 195 4.28 5.30 3.54
CA PHE A 195 5.14 5.38 2.36
C PHE A 195 6.15 4.25 2.32
N SER A 196 6.68 3.97 1.14
CA SER A 196 7.78 3.05 0.89
C SER A 196 9.04 3.81 0.50
N LEU A 197 10.20 3.20 0.79
CA LEU A 197 11.52 3.60 0.30
C LEU A 197 12.09 2.61 -0.74
N GLU A 198 11.24 1.76 -1.34
CA GLU A 198 11.67 0.74 -2.28
C GLU A 198 12.47 1.36 -3.43
N LYS A 199 13.57 0.72 -3.82
CA LYS A 199 14.49 1.20 -4.88
C LYS A 199 15.03 2.61 -4.63
N GLY A 200 15.05 3.07 -3.38
CA GLY A 200 15.52 4.40 -3.00
C GLY A 200 14.61 5.53 -3.45
N ARG A 201 13.32 5.29 -3.68
CA ARG A 201 12.30 6.28 -4.05
C ARG A 201 11.35 6.53 -2.90
N PHE A 202 10.85 7.76 -2.73
CA PHE A 202 9.86 8.06 -1.70
C PHE A 202 8.46 7.93 -2.30
N THR A 203 7.81 6.78 -2.09
CA THR A 203 6.51 6.48 -2.71
C THR A 203 5.41 6.46 -1.65
N PHE A 204 4.48 7.41 -1.71
CA PHE A 204 3.25 7.33 -0.92
C PHE A 204 2.44 6.12 -1.35
N LEU A 205 1.81 5.45 -0.39
CA LEU A 205 0.81 4.43 -0.71
C LEU A 205 -0.51 5.13 -1.04
N ASP A 206 -1.27 4.56 -1.98
CA ASP A 206 -2.57 5.11 -2.32
C ASP A 206 -3.56 4.90 -1.19
N GLU A 207 -4.46 5.86 -1.02
CA GLU A 207 -5.60 5.73 -0.11
C GLU A 207 -6.55 4.65 -0.65
N GLU A 208 -7.28 3.99 0.25
CA GLU A 208 -8.35 3.05 -0.06
C GLU A 208 -9.49 3.81 -0.76
N TYR A 209 -9.36 3.98 -2.07
CA TYR A 209 -10.34 4.66 -2.90
C TYR A 209 -11.36 3.67 -3.45
N GLU A 210 -12.64 3.90 -3.16
CA GLU A 210 -13.73 3.18 -3.81
C GLU A 210 -13.89 3.70 -5.24
N ASN A 211 -13.08 3.18 -6.15
CA ASN A 211 -13.31 3.40 -7.57
C ASN A 211 -14.68 2.81 -7.94
N GLY A 212 -15.46 3.60 -8.70
CA GLY A 212 -16.66 3.11 -9.37
C GLY A 212 -16.32 1.97 -10.34
N PRO A 213 -17.34 1.24 -10.83
CA PRO A 213 -17.10 0.17 -11.81
C PRO A 213 -16.28 0.69 -13.00
N PRO A 214 -15.40 -0.13 -13.58
CA PRO A 214 -14.57 0.29 -14.71
C PRO A 214 -15.46 0.77 -15.86
N ALA A 215 -15.07 1.87 -16.50
CA ALA A 215 -15.81 2.45 -17.63
C ALA A 215 -15.97 1.45 -18.80
N ILE A 216 -15.00 0.55 -18.96
CA ILE A 216 -15.03 -0.55 -19.92
C ILE A 216 -14.72 -1.84 -19.16
N VAL A 217 -15.66 -2.78 -19.16
CA VAL A 217 -15.45 -4.10 -18.55
C VAL A 217 -14.73 -5.02 -19.54
N ARG A 218 -13.66 -5.68 -19.09
CA ARG A 218 -12.94 -6.71 -19.84
C ARG A 218 -12.80 -7.99 -19.01
N SER A 219 -12.64 -9.12 -19.69
CA SER A 219 -12.26 -10.36 -19.00
C SER A 219 -10.84 -10.23 -18.43
N PRO A 220 -10.61 -10.61 -17.16
CA PRO A 220 -9.29 -10.56 -16.57
C PRO A 220 -8.26 -11.39 -17.33
N GLU A 221 -7.04 -10.86 -17.47
CA GLU A 221 -5.88 -11.67 -17.83
C GLU A 221 -5.68 -12.74 -16.75
N LYS A 222 -5.48 -13.99 -17.19
CA LYS A 222 -5.31 -15.12 -16.28
C LYS A 222 -3.85 -15.23 -15.87
N VAL A 223 -3.61 -15.34 -14.57
CA VAL A 223 -2.30 -15.73 -14.05
C VAL A 223 -2.31 -17.26 -13.88
N PRO A 224 -1.48 -17.99 -14.65
CA PRO A 224 -1.59 -19.44 -14.76
C PRO A 224 -1.29 -20.13 -13.43
N HIS A 225 -2.07 -21.16 -13.12
CA HIS A 225 -1.72 -22.12 -12.07
C HIS A 225 -0.48 -22.92 -12.48
N THR A 226 0.29 -23.40 -11.50
CA THR A 226 1.39 -24.35 -11.73
C THR A 226 0.93 -25.77 -11.41
N GLU A 227 1.82 -26.75 -11.63
CA GLU A 227 1.55 -28.13 -11.22
C GLU A 227 1.31 -28.24 -9.71
N THR A 228 2.02 -27.43 -8.91
CA THR A 228 2.05 -27.52 -7.44
C THR A 228 1.28 -26.41 -6.72
N HIS A 229 0.97 -25.28 -7.38
CA HIS A 229 0.34 -24.11 -6.76
C HIS A 229 -0.84 -23.59 -7.59
N PHE A 230 -1.86 -23.09 -6.89
CA PHE A 230 -2.87 -22.20 -7.45
C PHE A 230 -2.40 -20.76 -7.36
N SER A 231 -2.63 -20.02 -8.45
CA SER A 231 -2.42 -18.57 -8.49
C SER A 231 -3.65 -17.84 -7.96
N THR A 232 -3.39 -16.78 -7.19
CA THR A 232 -4.37 -15.83 -6.67
C THR A 232 -4.89 -14.85 -7.73
N GLY A 233 -4.32 -14.86 -8.94
CA GLY A 233 -4.67 -13.89 -9.99
C GLY A 233 -3.88 -12.58 -9.92
N SER A 234 -3.06 -12.36 -8.89
CA SER A 234 -2.07 -11.29 -8.79
C SER A 234 -0.68 -11.91 -8.68
N ARG A 235 0.26 -11.44 -9.50
CA ARG A 235 1.64 -11.96 -9.49
C ARG A 235 2.37 -11.54 -8.22
N GLU A 236 2.05 -10.34 -7.74
CA GLU A 236 2.58 -9.72 -6.53
C GLU A 236 2.10 -10.48 -5.29
N LEU A 237 0.81 -10.80 -5.22
CA LEU A 237 0.27 -11.61 -4.12
C LEU A 237 0.79 -13.05 -4.18
N ASP A 238 0.93 -13.63 -5.38
CA ASP A 238 1.56 -14.94 -5.54
C ASP A 238 3.01 -14.92 -5.05
N GLN A 239 3.77 -13.88 -5.36
CA GLN A 239 5.15 -13.71 -4.88
C GLN A 239 5.21 -13.58 -3.36
N LEU A 240 4.31 -12.78 -2.75
CA LEU A 240 4.17 -12.66 -1.29
C LEU A 240 3.93 -14.03 -0.63
N LEU A 241 3.18 -14.91 -1.30
CA LEU A 241 2.88 -16.27 -0.84
C LEU A 241 3.95 -17.31 -1.25
N GLY A 242 5.04 -16.92 -1.91
CA GLY A 242 6.11 -17.83 -2.33
C GLY A 242 5.81 -18.61 -3.62
N GLY A 243 5.06 -18.02 -4.55
CA GLY A 243 4.69 -18.60 -5.85
C GLY A 243 3.21 -18.97 -5.99
N GLY A 244 2.34 -18.43 -5.13
CA GLY A 244 0.92 -18.75 -5.02
C GLY A 244 0.62 -19.67 -3.83
N VAL A 245 -0.58 -20.27 -3.83
CA VAL A 245 -1.03 -21.16 -2.76
C VAL A 245 -0.82 -22.62 -3.17
N ARG A 246 -0.01 -23.37 -2.43
CA ARG A 246 0.22 -24.80 -2.69
C ARG A 246 -1.10 -25.57 -2.73
N LYS A 247 -1.30 -26.43 -3.74
CA LYS A 247 -2.53 -27.23 -3.88
C LYS A 247 -2.80 -28.08 -2.63
N GLY A 248 -4.08 -28.19 -2.25
CA GLY A 248 -4.52 -28.86 -1.02
C GLY A 248 -4.21 -28.12 0.28
N SER A 249 -3.65 -26.90 0.21
CA SER A 249 -3.37 -26.10 1.40
C SER A 249 -4.56 -25.28 1.84
N PHE A 250 -4.57 -24.93 3.12
CA PHE A 250 -5.57 -24.05 3.71
C PHE A 250 -5.05 -22.61 3.77
N PHE A 251 -5.72 -21.71 3.04
CA PHE A 251 -5.39 -20.29 2.96
C PHE A 251 -6.35 -19.44 3.79
N MET A 252 -5.84 -18.81 4.84
CA MET A 252 -6.60 -17.92 5.71
C MET A 252 -6.35 -16.45 5.38
N ILE A 253 -7.44 -15.71 5.17
CA ILE A 253 -7.48 -14.25 5.07
C ILE A 253 -8.14 -13.71 6.34
N ASP A 254 -7.32 -13.16 7.22
CA ASP A 254 -7.72 -12.60 8.50
C ASP A 254 -7.85 -11.08 8.33
N THR A 255 -9.08 -10.58 8.35
CA THR A 255 -9.37 -9.18 8.06
C THR A 255 -9.75 -8.44 9.34
N GLU A 256 -9.29 -7.20 9.49
CA GLU A 256 -9.75 -6.34 10.58
C GLU A 256 -11.12 -5.73 10.28
N SER A 257 -11.85 -5.32 11.33
CA SER A 257 -13.19 -4.73 11.22
C SER A 257 -13.25 -3.39 10.48
N ASN A 258 -12.09 -2.76 10.28
CA ASN A 258 -11.96 -1.46 9.61
C ASN A 258 -11.68 -1.55 8.10
N VAL A 259 -11.64 -2.77 7.53
CA VAL A 259 -11.49 -2.98 6.08
C VAL A 259 -12.85 -2.83 5.40
N SER A 260 -12.91 -2.10 4.27
CA SER A 260 -14.15 -2.00 3.50
C SER A 260 -14.59 -3.39 2.99
N PRO A 261 -15.88 -3.78 3.17
CA PRO A 261 -16.42 -4.99 2.56
C PRO A 261 -16.23 -5.04 1.04
N GLN A 262 -16.13 -3.88 0.38
CA GLN A 262 -15.87 -3.79 -1.06
C GLN A 262 -14.43 -4.19 -1.40
N SER A 263 -13.43 -3.71 -0.68
CA SER A 263 -12.02 -4.05 -0.88
C SER A 263 -11.79 -5.56 -0.72
N LEU A 264 -12.36 -6.15 0.34
CA LEU A 264 -12.32 -7.59 0.53
C LEU A 264 -13.02 -8.35 -0.60
N ARG A 265 -14.18 -7.86 -1.06
CA ARG A 265 -14.89 -8.47 -2.20
C ARG A 265 -14.05 -8.42 -3.48
N LEU A 266 -13.33 -7.33 -3.75
CA LEU A 266 -12.44 -7.20 -4.91
C LEU A 266 -11.29 -8.22 -4.83
N LEU A 267 -10.63 -8.34 -3.67
CA LEU A 267 -9.58 -9.32 -3.43
C LEU A 267 -10.04 -10.75 -3.74
N ILE A 268 -11.16 -11.14 -3.14
CA ILE A 268 -11.69 -12.51 -3.28
C ILE A 268 -12.21 -12.76 -4.70
N ASN A 269 -12.87 -11.78 -5.33
CA ASN A 269 -13.38 -11.95 -6.69
C ASN A 269 -12.26 -12.04 -7.72
N MET A 270 -11.13 -11.35 -7.53
CA MET A 270 -9.94 -11.52 -8.36
C MET A 270 -9.47 -12.98 -8.34
N ILE A 271 -9.31 -13.55 -7.13
CA ILE A 271 -8.88 -14.95 -6.93
C ILE A 271 -9.87 -15.93 -7.56
N ARG A 272 -11.17 -15.76 -7.29
CA ARG A 272 -12.23 -16.60 -7.87
C ARG A 272 -12.28 -16.51 -9.38
N SER A 273 -12.15 -15.30 -9.94
CA SER A 273 -12.20 -15.08 -11.39
C SER A 273 -11.03 -15.75 -12.10
N ASN A 274 -9.83 -15.66 -11.52
CA ASN A 274 -8.64 -16.32 -12.05
C ASN A 274 -8.82 -17.85 -12.09
N PHE A 275 -9.32 -18.43 -11.00
CA PHE A 275 -9.53 -19.88 -10.86
C PHE A 275 -10.63 -20.40 -11.80
N VAL A 276 -11.81 -19.77 -11.80
CA VAL A 276 -12.94 -20.17 -12.65
C VAL A 276 -12.64 -19.93 -14.13
N GLY A 277 -11.89 -18.87 -14.43
CA GLY A 277 -11.41 -18.56 -15.77
C GLY A 277 -10.48 -19.64 -16.35
N GLN A 278 -9.82 -20.43 -15.50
CA GLN A 278 -8.95 -21.55 -15.91
C GLN A 278 -9.67 -22.91 -15.93
N GLY A 279 -11.01 -22.91 -15.82
CA GLY A 279 -11.84 -24.13 -15.91
C GLY A 279 -12.19 -24.75 -14.57
N GLY A 280 -11.74 -24.17 -13.45
CA GLY A 280 -12.10 -24.60 -12.11
C GLY A 280 -13.56 -24.27 -11.74
N ALA A 281 -14.05 -24.93 -10.70
CA ALA A 281 -15.34 -24.63 -10.08
C ALA A 281 -15.17 -24.02 -8.69
N CYS A 282 -16.07 -23.10 -8.34
CA CYS A 282 -16.02 -22.35 -7.09
C CYS A 282 -17.30 -22.54 -6.28
N PHE A 283 -17.14 -23.06 -5.07
CA PHE A 283 -18.15 -23.05 -4.03
C PHE A 283 -17.91 -21.87 -3.07
N SER A 284 -18.93 -21.08 -2.76
CA SER A 284 -18.80 -19.85 -1.99
C SER A 284 -19.83 -19.72 -0.88
N ILE A 285 -19.33 -19.54 0.34
CA ILE A 285 -20.10 -19.08 1.50
C ILE A 285 -19.65 -17.64 1.78
N SER A 286 -20.40 -16.68 1.24
CA SER A 286 -20.08 -15.25 1.32
C SER A 286 -20.38 -14.66 2.70
N THR A 287 -19.85 -13.47 2.96
CA THR A 287 -20.16 -12.66 4.15
C THR A 287 -21.67 -12.39 4.27
N GLY A 288 -22.16 -12.16 5.49
CA GLY A 288 -23.57 -11.83 5.72
C GLY A 288 -24.04 -10.52 5.09
N THR A 289 -23.13 -9.66 4.62
CA THR A 289 -23.44 -8.36 4.00
C THR A 289 -23.89 -8.46 2.55
N PHE A 290 -23.58 -9.57 1.86
CA PHE A 290 -23.89 -9.74 0.44
C PHE A 290 -24.82 -10.93 0.21
N SER A 291 -25.90 -10.70 -0.55
CA SER A 291 -26.75 -11.80 -1.01
C SER A 291 -26.04 -12.62 -2.08
N SER A 292 -26.53 -13.84 -2.32
CA SER A 292 -26.07 -14.66 -3.45
C SER A 292 -26.28 -13.99 -4.81
N GLU A 293 -27.29 -13.12 -4.96
CA GLU A 293 -27.51 -12.34 -6.19
C GLU A 293 -26.40 -11.31 -6.36
N SER A 294 -26.17 -10.46 -5.35
CA SER A 294 -25.15 -9.41 -5.42
C SER A 294 -23.73 -9.98 -5.60
N SER A 295 -23.45 -11.14 -5.02
CA SER A 295 -22.19 -11.85 -5.21
C SER A 295 -22.03 -12.36 -6.65
N ALA A 296 -23.10 -12.88 -7.24
CA ALA A 296 -23.11 -13.35 -8.61
C ALA A 296 -22.98 -12.20 -9.62
N GLU A 297 -23.69 -11.09 -9.40
CA GLU A 297 -23.62 -9.88 -10.22
C GLU A 297 -22.23 -9.25 -10.21
N ALA A 298 -21.53 -9.30 -9.07
CA ALA A 298 -20.16 -8.80 -8.97
C ALA A 298 -19.12 -9.70 -9.66
N LEU A 299 -19.40 -11.00 -9.82
CA LEU A 299 -18.47 -11.95 -10.45
C LEU A 299 -18.76 -12.15 -11.95
N ARG A 300 -20.03 -12.07 -12.35
CA ARG A 300 -20.53 -12.24 -13.74
C ARG A 300 -19.68 -11.50 -14.78
N PRO A 301 -19.30 -10.22 -14.60
CA PRO A 301 -18.57 -9.46 -15.63
C PRO A 301 -17.21 -10.07 -15.98
N TYR A 302 -16.61 -10.81 -15.04
CA TYR A 302 -15.25 -11.33 -15.16
C TYR A 302 -15.19 -12.78 -15.68
N ILE A 303 -16.23 -13.58 -15.40
CA ILE A 303 -16.26 -15.01 -15.77
C ILE A 303 -17.31 -15.35 -16.84
N GLY A 304 -18.27 -14.47 -17.08
CA GLY A 304 -19.40 -14.68 -18.00
C GLY A 304 -20.50 -15.60 -17.47
N ASP A 305 -21.68 -15.52 -18.08
CA ASP A 305 -22.89 -16.25 -17.63
C ASP A 305 -22.73 -17.78 -17.66
N LYS A 306 -22.06 -18.30 -18.70
CA LYS A 306 -21.85 -19.74 -18.84
C LYS A 306 -21.05 -20.31 -17.66
N ALA A 307 -19.89 -19.72 -17.35
CA ALA A 307 -19.06 -20.19 -16.25
C ALA A 307 -19.74 -19.99 -14.89
N LEU A 308 -20.45 -18.86 -14.71
CA LEU A 308 -21.22 -18.59 -13.51
C LEU A 308 -22.30 -19.66 -13.27
N GLY A 309 -23.09 -19.99 -14.29
CA GLY A 309 -24.16 -20.97 -14.16
C GLY A 309 -23.65 -22.41 -13.99
N GLU A 310 -22.64 -22.80 -14.76
CA GLU A 310 -22.14 -24.17 -14.79
C GLU A 310 -21.22 -24.47 -13.60
N ARG A 311 -20.30 -23.56 -13.24
CA ARG A 311 -19.17 -23.85 -12.36
C ARG A 311 -19.14 -23.09 -11.03
N VAL A 312 -20.13 -22.26 -10.74
CA VAL A 312 -20.17 -21.50 -9.47
C VAL A 312 -21.40 -21.90 -8.65
N ARG A 313 -21.23 -22.08 -7.35
CA ARG A 313 -22.32 -22.24 -6.37
C ARG A 313 -22.11 -21.29 -5.21
N ILE A 314 -23.07 -20.41 -4.97
CA ILE A 314 -23.07 -19.41 -3.91
C ILE A 314 -24.18 -19.78 -2.93
N VAL A 315 -23.81 -19.98 -1.68
CA VAL A 315 -24.74 -20.33 -0.60
C VAL A 315 -25.67 -19.18 -0.30
N GLU A 316 -26.94 -19.52 -0.11
CA GLU A 316 -28.02 -18.61 0.25
C GLU A 316 -28.87 -19.23 1.35
N PHE A 317 -29.07 -18.50 2.45
CA PHE A 317 -29.93 -18.93 3.56
C PHE A 317 -31.33 -18.32 3.47
N ASN A 318 -31.52 -17.29 2.64
CA ASN A 318 -32.84 -16.75 2.36
C ASN A 318 -33.59 -17.63 1.35
N SER A 319 -34.49 -18.48 1.86
CA SER A 319 -35.28 -19.40 1.05
C SER A 319 -36.23 -18.73 0.05
N GLN A 320 -36.58 -17.45 0.26
CA GLN A 320 -37.53 -16.70 -0.55
C GLN A 320 -36.95 -16.23 -1.89
N LEU A 321 -35.62 -16.18 -2.02
CA LEU A 321 -35.01 -15.78 -3.28
C LEU A 321 -35.28 -16.82 -4.39
N PRO A 322 -35.45 -16.41 -5.66
CA PRO A 322 -35.77 -17.33 -6.75
C PRO A 322 -34.64 -18.35 -6.96
N SER A 323 -34.94 -19.52 -7.50
CA SER A 323 -33.89 -20.47 -7.89
C SER A 323 -33.06 -19.92 -9.06
N LYS A 324 -31.74 -20.09 -8.99
CA LYS A 324 -30.78 -19.73 -10.04
C LYS A 324 -29.73 -20.83 -10.14
N PRO A 325 -29.12 -21.08 -11.31
CA PRO A 325 -28.12 -22.14 -11.47
C PRO A 325 -26.92 -22.02 -10.51
N TRP A 326 -26.52 -20.79 -10.19
CA TRP A 326 -25.41 -20.49 -9.28
C TRP A 326 -25.81 -20.39 -7.80
N ARG A 327 -27.10 -20.50 -7.45
CA ARG A 327 -27.59 -20.33 -6.08
C ARG A 327 -27.84 -21.67 -5.42
N LEU A 328 -27.14 -21.95 -4.32
CA LEU A 328 -27.39 -23.12 -3.48
C LEU A 328 -28.11 -22.69 -2.20
N LYS A 329 -29.34 -23.18 -2.01
CA LYS A 329 -30.13 -22.83 -0.83
C LYS A 329 -29.83 -23.79 0.32
N LEU A 330 -29.40 -23.25 1.46
CA LEU A 330 -29.18 -23.98 2.70
C LEU A 330 -30.19 -23.54 3.77
N ARG A 331 -30.41 -24.41 4.77
CA ARG A 331 -31.47 -24.23 5.78
C ARG A 331 -30.95 -23.79 7.16
N GLY A 332 -29.63 -23.71 7.34
CA GLY A 332 -29.01 -23.45 8.64
C GLY A 332 -29.04 -24.66 9.58
N GLN A 333 -29.18 -25.85 9.02
CA GLN A 333 -29.19 -27.12 9.75
C GLN A 333 -27.97 -27.93 9.31
N LEU A 334 -26.93 -27.98 10.15
CA LEU A 334 -25.60 -28.44 9.75
C LEU A 334 -25.61 -29.77 8.98
N MET A 335 -26.23 -30.83 9.53
CA MET A 335 -26.19 -32.15 8.91
C MET A 335 -26.86 -32.22 7.54
N SER A 336 -28.01 -31.54 7.37
CA SER A 336 -28.71 -31.51 6.08
C SER A 336 -28.02 -30.59 5.08
N ASP A 337 -27.44 -29.49 5.55
CA ASP A 337 -26.67 -28.56 4.75
C ASP A 337 -25.34 -29.16 4.26
N LEU A 338 -24.69 -29.99 5.09
CA LEU A 338 -23.50 -30.74 4.68
C LEU A 338 -23.81 -31.76 3.58
N ALA A 339 -24.94 -32.47 3.69
CA ALA A 339 -25.38 -33.38 2.63
C ALA A 339 -25.66 -32.63 1.31
N GLU A 340 -26.26 -31.44 1.38
CA GLU A 340 -26.47 -30.57 0.22
C GLU A 340 -25.15 -30.05 -0.36
N PHE A 341 -24.22 -29.64 0.50
CA PHE A 341 -22.87 -29.23 0.12
C PHE A 341 -22.16 -30.34 -0.67
N TYR A 342 -22.08 -31.56 -0.14
CA TYR A 342 -21.38 -32.66 -0.82
C TYR A 342 -22.03 -33.02 -2.16
N ARG A 343 -23.36 -32.98 -2.26
CA ARG A 343 -24.05 -33.17 -3.54
C ARG A 343 -23.64 -32.12 -4.57
N ALA A 344 -23.67 -30.85 -4.19
CA ALA A 344 -23.27 -29.75 -5.07
C ALA A 344 -21.77 -29.79 -5.42
N TRP A 345 -20.92 -30.10 -4.44
CA TRP A 345 -19.48 -30.25 -4.60
C TRP A 345 -19.13 -31.33 -5.62
N ASN A 346 -19.69 -32.54 -5.46
CA ASN A 346 -19.44 -33.66 -6.36
C ASN A 346 -19.95 -33.38 -7.78
N ALA A 347 -21.12 -32.74 -7.93
CA ALA A 347 -21.64 -32.35 -9.24
C ALA A 347 -20.71 -31.35 -9.96
N LEU A 348 -20.12 -30.40 -9.23
CA LEU A 348 -19.13 -29.48 -9.79
C LEU A 348 -17.81 -30.17 -10.15
N LYS A 349 -17.37 -31.12 -9.32
CA LYS A 349 -16.11 -31.85 -9.49
C LYS A 349 -16.06 -32.64 -10.80
N GLU A 350 -17.16 -33.26 -11.20
CA GLU A 350 -17.23 -34.03 -12.46
C GLU A 350 -17.06 -33.17 -13.73
N MET A 351 -17.30 -31.86 -13.64
CA MET A 351 -17.34 -30.96 -14.79
C MET A 351 -16.25 -29.88 -14.80
N SER A 352 -15.29 -29.95 -13.87
CA SER A 352 -14.27 -28.90 -13.70
C SER A 352 -12.86 -29.48 -13.51
N THR A 353 -11.85 -28.65 -13.83
CA THR A 353 -10.43 -29.06 -13.76
C THR A 353 -9.85 -28.96 -12.35
N GLY A 354 -10.60 -28.42 -11.40
CA GLY A 354 -10.20 -28.21 -10.02
C GLY A 354 -11.31 -27.57 -9.21
N MET A 355 -11.24 -27.74 -7.89
CA MET A 355 -12.26 -27.27 -6.96
C MET A 355 -11.71 -26.17 -6.04
N MET A 356 -12.51 -25.12 -5.83
CA MET A 356 -12.25 -24.06 -4.86
C MET A 356 -13.39 -23.99 -3.86
N LEU A 357 -13.04 -23.90 -2.57
CA LEU A 357 -13.98 -23.57 -1.49
C LEU A 357 -13.58 -22.22 -0.91
N THR A 358 -14.50 -21.25 -0.95
CA THR A 358 -14.34 -19.98 -0.24
C THR A 358 -15.37 -19.89 0.87
N MET A 359 -14.94 -19.69 2.11
CA MET A 359 -15.81 -19.71 3.28
C MET A 359 -15.57 -18.53 4.21
N ASN A 360 -16.63 -17.79 4.53
CA ASN A 360 -16.58 -16.78 5.58
C ASN A 360 -16.96 -17.41 6.93
N PHE A 361 -16.01 -17.45 7.86
CA PHE A 361 -16.19 -18.05 9.18
C PHE A 361 -17.17 -17.27 10.05
N ASP A 362 -17.22 -15.94 9.94
CA ASP A 362 -18.20 -15.15 10.68
C ASP A 362 -19.62 -15.55 10.28
N LYS A 363 -19.86 -15.84 8.99
CA LYS A 363 -21.14 -16.33 8.49
C LYS A 363 -21.46 -17.74 8.98
N LEU A 364 -20.48 -18.64 8.98
CA LEU A 364 -20.67 -20.00 9.51
C LEU A 364 -21.02 -19.96 10.99
N VAL A 365 -20.30 -19.17 11.79
CA VAL A 365 -20.57 -18.97 13.21
C VAL A 365 -21.94 -18.33 13.43
N GLN A 366 -22.31 -17.34 12.63
CA GLN A 366 -23.63 -16.71 12.70
C GLN A 366 -24.78 -17.71 12.51
N VAL A 367 -24.61 -18.68 11.61
CA VAL A 367 -25.66 -19.63 11.23
C VAL A 367 -25.67 -20.85 12.15
N TYR A 368 -24.51 -21.41 12.45
CA TYR A 368 -24.39 -22.71 13.13
C TYR A 368 -23.86 -22.63 14.57
N GLY A 369 -23.43 -21.45 15.04
CA GLY A 369 -22.89 -21.22 16.39
C GLY A 369 -21.36 -21.31 16.47
N GLU A 370 -20.79 -21.02 17.64
CA GLU A 370 -19.33 -21.05 17.87
C GLU A 370 -18.78 -22.41 18.30
N GLU A 371 -19.63 -23.31 18.80
CA GLU A 371 -19.27 -24.66 19.24
C GLU A 371 -19.13 -25.64 18.04
N LEU A 372 -18.71 -25.14 16.87
CA LEU A 372 -18.54 -25.89 15.63
C LEU A 372 -17.37 -26.89 15.65
N THR A 373 -16.85 -27.24 16.83
CA THR A 373 -15.73 -28.18 17.08
C THR A 373 -16.06 -29.64 16.75
N LEU A 374 -17.04 -29.89 15.88
CA LEU A 374 -17.48 -31.23 15.52
C LEU A 374 -16.50 -31.90 14.53
N PRO A 375 -16.32 -33.23 14.62
CA PRO A 375 -15.50 -34.03 13.71
C PRO A 375 -15.68 -33.70 12.21
N GLY A 376 -16.91 -33.35 11.81
CA GLY A 376 -17.26 -33.09 10.42
C GLY A 376 -16.51 -31.94 9.73
N PHE A 377 -16.10 -30.88 10.44
CA PHE A 377 -15.32 -29.79 9.81
C PHE A 377 -13.86 -30.17 9.58
N THR A 378 -13.30 -31.00 10.46
CA THR A 378 -11.94 -31.53 10.30
C THR A 378 -11.92 -32.53 9.14
N GLU A 379 -12.91 -33.42 9.07
CA GLU A 379 -13.08 -34.38 7.95
C GLU A 379 -13.28 -33.66 6.61
N ILE A 380 -14.03 -32.54 6.58
CA ILE A 380 -14.15 -31.70 5.38
C ILE A 380 -12.78 -31.12 5.01
N GLY A 381 -12.02 -30.60 5.98
CA GLY A 381 -10.68 -30.06 5.76
C GLY A 381 -9.70 -31.11 5.19
N GLU A 382 -9.72 -32.32 5.74
CA GLU A 382 -8.93 -33.46 5.26
C GLU A 382 -9.31 -33.84 3.83
N GLY A 383 -10.60 -34.03 3.55
CA GLY A 383 -11.08 -34.36 2.20
C GLY A 383 -10.71 -33.30 1.17
N LEU A 384 -10.83 -32.01 1.51
CA LEU A 384 -10.41 -30.90 0.63
C LEU A 384 -8.91 -30.90 0.36
N ARG A 385 -8.10 -31.26 1.36
CA ARG A 385 -6.64 -31.37 1.23
C ARG A 385 -6.26 -32.54 0.32
N ASP A 386 -6.86 -33.70 0.52
CA ASP A 386 -6.62 -34.92 -0.28
C ASP A 386 -7.03 -34.73 -1.75
N GLU A 387 -8.10 -33.98 -1.99
CA GLU A 387 -8.54 -33.61 -3.34
C GLU A 387 -7.69 -32.51 -3.98
N GLY A 388 -6.73 -31.93 -3.25
CA GLY A 388 -5.91 -30.83 -3.74
C GLY A 388 -6.70 -29.54 -3.98
N ALA A 389 -7.83 -29.34 -3.30
CA ALA A 389 -8.72 -28.19 -3.50
C ALA A 389 -8.07 -26.87 -3.06
N PHE A 390 -8.54 -25.76 -3.64
CA PHE A 390 -8.15 -24.41 -3.21
C PHE A 390 -9.11 -23.92 -2.11
N SER A 391 -8.71 -24.12 -0.86
CA SER A 391 -9.51 -23.76 0.30
C SER A 391 -9.11 -22.39 0.86
N ILE A 392 -10.05 -21.44 0.84
CA ILE A 392 -9.87 -20.08 1.33
C ILE A 392 -10.87 -19.82 2.45
N ALA A 393 -10.38 -19.50 3.65
CA ALA A 393 -11.21 -19.05 4.75
C ALA A 393 -11.00 -17.56 5.01
N ILE A 394 -12.09 -16.87 5.35
CA ILE A 394 -12.12 -15.43 5.62
C ILE A 394 -12.75 -15.22 6.98
N SER A 395 -12.11 -14.44 7.85
CA SER A 395 -12.66 -14.13 9.17
C SER A 395 -12.39 -12.68 9.53
N SER A 396 -13.39 -12.00 10.09
CA SER A 396 -13.27 -10.63 10.58
C SER A 396 -13.40 -10.48 12.09
N ARG A 397 -13.81 -11.56 12.78
CA ARG A 397 -14.04 -11.56 14.22
C ARG A 397 -13.17 -12.61 14.92
N PRO A 398 -12.71 -12.32 16.15
CA PRO A 398 -12.13 -13.34 17.00
C PRO A 398 -13.24 -14.31 17.42
N THR A 399 -13.21 -15.52 16.88
CA THR A 399 -14.15 -16.60 17.21
C THR A 399 -13.36 -17.88 17.52
N LYS A 400 -13.94 -18.80 18.29
CA LYS A 400 -13.31 -20.12 18.55
C LYS A 400 -12.96 -20.86 17.26
N VAL A 401 -13.83 -20.77 16.25
CA VAL A 401 -13.63 -21.36 14.92
C VAL A 401 -12.41 -20.77 14.23
N ARG A 402 -12.29 -19.43 14.21
CA ARG A 402 -11.11 -18.76 13.65
C ARG A 402 -9.83 -19.27 14.32
N ASP A 403 -9.79 -19.30 15.65
CA ASP A 403 -8.58 -19.64 16.39
C ASP A 403 -8.15 -21.11 16.19
N GLU A 404 -9.10 -22.02 16.03
CA GLU A 404 -8.83 -23.42 15.68
C GLU A 404 -8.19 -23.54 14.30
N PHE A 405 -8.81 -22.95 13.28
CA PHE A 405 -8.33 -23.05 11.91
C PHE A 405 -7.05 -22.23 11.65
N LEU A 406 -6.79 -21.16 12.41
CA LEU A 406 -5.52 -20.43 12.34
C LEU A 406 -4.31 -21.32 12.69
N ARG A 407 -4.49 -22.30 13.58
CA ARG A 407 -3.44 -23.28 13.91
C ARG A 407 -3.16 -24.22 12.73
N GLN A 408 -4.20 -24.59 11.98
CA GLN A 408 -4.13 -25.53 10.86
C GLN A 408 -3.79 -24.87 9.52
N ALA A 409 -3.89 -23.54 9.42
CA ALA A 409 -3.62 -22.80 8.21
C ALA A 409 -2.15 -22.92 7.77
N ASP A 410 -1.95 -23.37 6.52
CA ASP A 410 -0.65 -23.38 5.85
C ASP A 410 -0.24 -21.95 5.46
N TYR A 411 -1.22 -21.14 5.03
CA TYR A 411 -1.06 -19.74 4.70
C TYR A 411 -1.98 -18.88 5.55
N HIS A 412 -1.45 -17.79 6.12
CA HIS A 412 -2.21 -16.83 6.91
C HIS A 412 -1.78 -15.43 6.52
N VAL A 413 -2.67 -14.71 5.85
CA VAL A 413 -2.50 -13.32 5.46
C VAL A 413 -3.43 -12.46 6.29
N LYS A 414 -2.90 -11.35 6.80
CA LYS A 414 -3.68 -10.29 7.43
C LYS A 414 -3.98 -9.18 6.43
N VAL A 415 -5.21 -8.67 6.50
CA VAL A 415 -5.71 -7.53 5.73
C VAL A 415 -6.28 -6.51 6.72
N GLN A 416 -5.76 -5.29 6.72
CA GLN A 416 -6.24 -4.23 7.63
C GLN A 416 -6.20 -2.86 6.96
N SER A 417 -7.09 -1.96 7.37
CA SER A 417 -6.97 -0.55 6.97
C SER A 417 -6.14 0.19 8.01
N TRP A 418 -5.16 0.99 7.58
CA TRP A 418 -4.32 1.82 8.46
C TRP A 418 -4.33 3.25 7.93
N ASN A 419 -4.94 4.17 8.68
CA ASN A 419 -5.13 5.57 8.29
C ASN A 419 -5.77 5.76 6.90
N GLY A 420 -6.70 4.87 6.52
CA GLY A 420 -7.36 4.92 5.22
C GLY A 420 -6.55 4.27 4.09
N HIS A 421 -5.49 3.51 4.39
CA HIS A 421 -4.72 2.74 3.42
C HIS A 421 -4.87 1.24 3.68
N LEU A 422 -5.16 0.47 2.64
CA LEU A 422 -5.28 -0.98 2.76
C LEU A 422 -3.89 -1.61 2.86
N LEU A 423 -3.67 -2.42 3.89
CA LEU A 423 -2.42 -3.13 4.15
C LEU A 423 -2.62 -4.64 4.05
N ILE A 424 -1.69 -5.33 3.40
CA ILE A 424 -1.67 -6.79 3.27
C ILE A 424 -0.29 -7.32 3.68
N TYR A 425 -0.26 -8.38 4.50
CA TYR A 425 0.98 -9.07 4.86
C TYR A 425 0.75 -10.50 5.33
N GLY A 426 1.73 -11.36 5.07
CA GLY A 426 1.75 -12.74 5.53
C GLY A 426 2.22 -12.83 6.98
N VAL A 427 1.44 -13.54 7.80
CA VAL A 427 1.86 -14.12 9.08
C VAL A 427 2.48 -15.50 8.84
N LYS A 428 1.90 -16.28 7.92
CA LYS A 428 2.46 -17.55 7.42
C LYS A 428 2.40 -17.53 5.88
N PRO A 429 3.54 -17.45 5.16
CA PRO A 429 4.88 -17.13 5.66
C PRO A 429 4.94 -15.70 6.25
N PHE A 430 5.96 -15.40 7.06
CA PHE A 430 6.19 -14.04 7.55
C PHE A 430 6.71 -13.15 6.40
N THR A 431 6.00 -12.07 6.07
CA THR A 431 6.41 -11.09 5.04
C THR A 431 6.42 -9.68 5.61
N HIS A 432 7.05 -8.71 4.93
CA HIS A 432 6.87 -7.29 5.26
C HIS A 432 5.44 -6.81 4.93
N ILE A 433 5.12 -5.60 5.40
CA ILE A 433 3.83 -4.94 5.12
C ILE A 433 3.82 -4.44 3.68
N HIS A 434 2.74 -4.68 2.97
CA HIS A 434 2.51 -4.11 1.65
C HIS A 434 1.29 -3.19 1.69
N GLY A 435 1.42 -1.98 1.13
CA GLY A 435 0.26 -1.19 0.73
C GLY A 435 -0.41 -1.84 -0.48
N ALA A 436 -1.73 -1.96 -0.43
CA ALA A 436 -2.53 -2.63 -1.44
C ALA A 436 -3.47 -1.65 -2.14
N THR A 437 -3.35 -1.53 -3.46
CA THR A 437 -4.21 -0.68 -4.28
C THR A 437 -4.94 -1.51 -5.32
N PHE A 438 -6.25 -1.29 -5.50
CA PHE A 438 -7.01 -1.88 -6.61
C PHE A 438 -7.10 -0.91 -7.79
N ASN A 439 -6.50 -1.31 -8.90
CA ASN A 439 -6.52 -0.58 -10.15
C ASN A 439 -7.53 -1.18 -11.15
N PHE A 440 -8.05 -0.33 -12.03
CA PHE A 440 -9.14 -0.68 -12.95
C PHE A 440 -8.83 -0.34 -14.42
N ASP A 441 -7.62 0.14 -14.72
CA ASP A 441 -7.20 0.59 -16.05
C ASP A 441 -7.29 -0.51 -17.12
N LYS A 442 -7.16 -1.78 -16.70
CA LYS A 442 -7.28 -2.94 -17.58
C LYS A 442 -8.74 -3.33 -17.88
N GLY A 443 -9.71 -2.64 -17.29
CA GLY A 443 -11.14 -2.94 -17.39
C GLY A 443 -11.63 -4.03 -16.43
N TYR A 444 -10.80 -4.41 -15.47
CA TYR A 444 -11.09 -5.34 -14.39
C TYR A 444 -10.19 -5.01 -13.19
N PRO A 445 -10.55 -5.45 -11.96
CA PRO A 445 -9.74 -5.21 -10.78
C PRO A 445 -8.38 -5.93 -10.89
N SER A 446 -7.29 -5.19 -10.77
CA SER A 446 -5.94 -5.71 -10.52
C SER A 446 -5.41 -5.17 -9.21
N LEU A 447 -4.65 -6.00 -8.49
CA LEU A 447 -4.05 -5.64 -7.21
C LEU A 447 -2.59 -5.29 -7.41
N ASP A 448 -2.22 -4.08 -7.02
CA ASP A 448 -0.83 -3.65 -6.93
C ASP A 448 -0.41 -3.67 -5.46
N LEU A 449 0.75 -4.26 -5.18
CA LEU A 449 1.33 -4.32 -3.84
C LEU A 449 2.65 -3.56 -3.81
N VAL A 450 2.78 -2.62 -2.88
CA VAL A 450 4.01 -1.86 -2.65
C VAL A 450 4.52 -2.19 -1.26
N GLU A 451 5.68 -2.84 -1.19
CA GLU A 451 6.32 -3.21 0.08
C GLU A 451 6.77 -1.96 0.85
N ILE A 452 6.44 -1.88 2.14
CA ILE A 452 6.91 -0.83 3.04
C ILE A 452 8.27 -1.24 3.62
N VAL A 453 9.35 -0.62 3.14
CA VAL A 453 10.75 -0.94 3.50
C VAL A 453 11.44 0.17 4.30
#